data_AF-A0A0F9NGW1-F1
#
_entry.id   AF-A0A0F9NGW1-F1
#
_cell.length_a   1.000
_cell.length_b   1.000
_cell.length_c   1.000
_cell.angle_alpha   90.00
_cell.angle_beta   90.00
_cell.angle_gamma   90.00
#
_symmetry.space_group_name_H-M   'P 1'
#
loop_
_entity.id
_entity.type
_entity.pdbx_description
1 polymer ?
#
loop_
_entity_poly.entity_id
_entity_poly.type
_entity_poly.pdbx_seq_one_letter_code
_entity_poly.pdbx_strand_id
1 'polypeptide(L)'
;MRCLSKEHKLKLSKSLKGIKPWNKGLTKLSDNRMKIISEKVSKTLTGRKLSKQHKENISKGGKGTKRPLVSNKWRERQSLSHMGNKPSEQTKEKMSKSAIIRISKRSNGKFKNTKPERLVQSVLSVNHIEYETHKSIYGIPDIFIKPNICIFIDGCYFHGCKKCHSKQVLSGIIPTKQIKRDILVNKRIK
;
A
#
# COMPACT_ATOMS: atom_id res chain seq x y z
N MET A 1 10.33 -9.40 33.88
CA MET A 1 9.06 -8.85 34.41
C MET A 1 8.51 -9.88 35.39
N ARG A 2 8.47 -9.57 36.70
CA ARG A 2 7.82 -10.45 37.69
C ARG A 2 6.32 -10.38 37.45
N CYS A 3 5.69 -11.51 37.14
CA CYS A 3 4.23 -11.57 37.07
C CYS A 3 3.66 -11.37 38.48
N LEU A 4 2.77 -10.39 38.65
CA LEU A 4 2.08 -10.18 39.92
C LEU A 4 1.29 -11.44 40.30
N SER A 5 1.34 -11.83 41.58
CA SER A 5 0.55 -12.95 42.09
C SER A 5 -0.95 -12.68 41.90
N LYS A 6 -1.76 -13.74 41.81
CA LYS A 6 -3.22 -13.62 41.65
C LYS A 6 -3.84 -12.79 42.79
N GLU A 7 -3.34 -12.96 44.00
CA GLU A 7 -3.75 -12.22 45.18
C GLU A 7 -3.45 -10.72 45.07
N HIS A 8 -2.27 -10.36 44.55
CA HIS A 8 -1.89 -8.97 44.38
C HIS A 8 -2.75 -8.28 43.31
N LYS A 9 -3.06 -8.98 42.21
CA LYS A 9 -4.02 -8.50 41.19
C LYS A 9 -5.41 -8.27 41.77
N LEU A 10 -5.87 -9.15 42.66
CA LEU A 10 -7.16 -9.02 43.33
C LEU A 10 -7.20 -7.82 44.29
N LYS A 11 -6.13 -7.61 45.08
CA LYS A 11 -5.99 -6.44 45.97
C LYS A 11 -6.04 -5.13 45.17
N LEU A 12 -5.28 -5.05 44.07
CA LEU A 12 -5.32 -3.92 43.13
C LEU A 12 -6.71 -3.71 42.51
N SER A 13 -7.39 -4.79 42.11
CA SER A 13 -8.73 -4.68 41.54
C SER A 13 -9.75 -4.17 42.54
N LYS A 14 -9.63 -4.56 43.81
CA LYS A 14 -10.51 -4.08 44.90
C LYS A 14 -10.23 -2.61 45.21
N SER A 15 -8.97 -2.20 45.29
CA SER A 15 -8.60 -0.81 45.60
C SER A 15 -9.01 0.18 44.51
N LEU A 16 -9.01 -0.23 43.24
CA LEU A 16 -9.42 0.61 42.11
C LEU A 16 -10.95 0.63 41.88
N LYS A 17 -11.72 -0.19 42.60
CA LYS A 17 -13.17 -0.30 42.41
C LYS A 17 -13.84 1.01 42.86
N GLY A 18 -14.50 1.69 41.92
CA GLY A 18 -15.23 2.94 42.18
C GLY A 18 -14.41 4.22 42.02
N ILE A 19 -13.08 4.13 41.89
CA ILE A 19 -12.24 5.32 41.67
C ILE A 19 -12.39 5.78 40.21
N LYS A 20 -12.94 6.98 40.04
CA LYS A 20 -13.01 7.65 38.73
C LYS A 20 -11.65 8.30 38.46
N PRO A 21 -10.93 7.93 37.38
CA PRO A 21 -9.67 8.57 37.07
C PRO A 21 -9.92 10.04 36.68
N TRP A 22 -9.02 10.93 37.10
CA TRP A 22 -9.16 12.38 36.94
C TRP A 22 -9.29 12.83 35.47
N ASN A 23 -8.81 12.00 34.53
CA ASN A 23 -8.88 12.25 33.09
C ASN A 23 -10.13 11.64 32.41
N LYS A 24 -11.05 11.04 33.17
CA LYS A 24 -12.24 10.38 32.59
C LYS A 24 -13.12 11.42 31.87
N GLY A 25 -13.17 11.32 30.54
CA GLY A 25 -13.96 12.21 29.69
C GLY A 25 -13.18 13.37 29.07
N LEU A 26 -11.90 13.56 29.43
CA LEU A 26 -11.03 14.56 28.81
C LEU A 26 -10.39 13.99 27.54
N THR A 27 -10.40 14.78 26.47
CA THR A 27 -9.77 14.48 25.18
C THR A 27 -8.64 15.46 24.89
N LYS A 28 -7.82 15.18 23.86
CA LYS A 28 -6.74 16.09 23.42
C LYS A 28 -7.24 17.43 22.88
N LEU A 29 -8.53 17.48 22.52
CA LEU A 29 -9.20 18.68 22.01
C LEU A 29 -9.84 19.49 23.14
N SER A 30 -10.29 18.81 24.20
CA SER A 30 -11.04 19.44 25.29
C SER A 30 -10.16 19.94 26.44
N ASP A 31 -8.96 19.42 26.64
CA ASP A 31 -8.05 19.84 27.72
C ASP A 31 -6.59 19.94 27.24
N ASN A 32 -5.97 21.10 27.48
CA ASN A 32 -4.61 21.39 27.04
C ASN A 32 -3.54 20.53 27.75
N ARG A 33 -3.78 20.10 29.00
CA ARG A 33 -2.87 19.20 29.74
C ARG A 33 -2.82 17.83 29.07
N MET A 34 -3.95 17.32 28.59
CA MET A 34 -4.01 16.08 27.80
C MET A 34 -3.24 16.20 26.49
N LYS A 35 -3.32 17.35 25.83
CA LYS A 35 -2.54 17.65 24.63
C LYS A 35 -1.03 17.62 24.92
N ILE A 36 -0.58 18.35 25.93
CA ILE A 36 0.84 18.43 26.32
C ILE A 36 1.39 17.05 26.71
N ILE A 37 0.65 16.27 27.51
CA ILE A 37 1.06 14.91 27.90
C ILE A 37 1.17 14.02 26.66
N SER A 38 0.19 14.06 25.77
CA SER A 38 0.22 13.27 24.53
C SER A 38 1.38 13.65 23.63
N GLU A 39 1.72 14.94 23.51
CA GLU A 39 2.83 15.40 22.68
C GLU A 39 4.19 14.96 23.26
N LYS A 40 4.37 15.07 24.58
CA LYS A 40 5.58 14.57 25.26
C LYS A 40 5.77 13.06 25.06
N VAL A 41 4.70 12.28 25.23
CA VAL A 41 4.74 10.83 25.00
C VAL A 41 5.01 10.52 23.52
N SER A 42 4.38 11.24 22.59
CA SER A 42 4.61 11.03 21.16
C SER A 42 6.08 11.29 20.79
N LYS A 43 6.66 12.41 21.24
CA LYS A 43 8.07 12.77 20.99
C LYS A 43 9.04 11.72 21.53
N THR A 44 8.80 11.21 22.75
CA THR A 44 9.67 10.20 23.37
C THR A 44 9.57 8.81 22.74
N LEU A 45 8.42 8.45 22.16
CA LEU A 45 8.21 7.16 21.50
C LEU A 45 8.60 7.16 20.02
N THR A 46 8.59 8.32 19.38
CA THR A 46 8.93 8.46 17.96
C THR A 46 10.39 8.02 17.72
N GLY A 47 10.59 7.04 16.82
CA GLY A 47 11.92 6.53 16.47
C GLY A 47 12.54 5.56 17.48
N ARG A 48 11.90 5.30 18.63
CA ARG A 48 12.42 4.38 19.65
C ARG A 48 12.51 2.95 19.09
N LYS A 49 13.72 2.38 19.07
CA LYS A 49 13.93 0.98 18.70
C LYS A 49 13.73 0.07 19.92
N LEU A 50 12.82 -0.89 19.81
CA LEU A 50 12.59 -1.89 20.86
C LEU A 50 13.75 -2.90 20.93
N SER A 51 14.12 -3.32 22.13
CA SER A 51 15.16 -4.34 22.34
C SER A 51 14.71 -5.71 21.80
N LYS A 52 15.66 -6.59 21.50
CA LYS A 52 15.37 -7.96 21.01
C LYS A 52 14.47 -8.72 21.99
N GLN A 53 14.81 -8.71 23.28
CA GLN A 53 14.03 -9.35 24.34
C GLN A 53 12.60 -8.79 24.42
N HIS A 54 12.42 -7.48 24.27
CA HIS A 54 11.10 -6.86 24.28
C HIS A 54 10.26 -7.30 23.07
N LYS A 55 10.86 -7.36 21.87
CA LYS A 55 10.20 -7.89 20.65
C LYS A 55 9.76 -9.34 20.83
N GLU A 56 10.62 -10.16 21.44
CA GLU A 56 10.33 -11.58 21.69
C GLU A 56 9.18 -11.76 22.69
N ASN A 57 9.14 -10.97 23.76
CA ASN A 57 8.04 -11.00 24.73
C ASN A 57 6.69 -10.61 24.08
N ILE A 58 6.68 -9.60 23.21
CA ILE A 58 5.48 -9.25 22.42
C ILE A 58 5.06 -10.42 21.53
N SER A 59 6.01 -11.05 20.84
CA SER A 59 5.75 -12.20 19.97
C SER A 59 5.17 -13.39 20.76
N LYS A 60 5.75 -13.72 21.90
CA LYS A 60 5.29 -14.79 22.80
C LYS A 60 3.88 -14.50 23.34
N GLY A 61 3.58 -13.26 23.72
CA GLY A 61 2.24 -12.85 24.16
C GLY A 61 1.17 -12.91 23.06
N GLY A 62 1.57 -12.76 21.79
CA GLY A 62 0.68 -12.91 20.64
C GLY A 62 0.49 -14.35 20.16
N LYS A 63 1.45 -15.25 20.42
CA LYS A 63 1.34 -16.66 20.04
C LYS A 63 0.17 -17.33 20.76
N GLY A 64 -0.71 -17.97 20.01
CA GLY A 64 -1.88 -18.68 20.55
C GLY A 64 -3.10 -17.78 20.84
N THR A 65 -2.98 -16.45 20.73
CA THR A 65 -4.18 -15.61 20.65
C THR A 65 -4.86 -15.84 19.31
N LYS A 66 -5.89 -16.71 19.30
CA LYS A 66 -6.85 -16.73 18.21
C LYS A 66 -7.50 -15.34 18.22
N ARG A 67 -7.15 -14.50 17.23
CA ARG A 67 -7.95 -13.29 16.99
C ARG A 67 -9.37 -13.79 16.82
N PRO A 68 -10.34 -13.37 17.65
CA PRO A 68 -11.71 -13.80 17.45
C PRO A 68 -12.08 -13.49 16.01
N LEU A 69 -12.72 -14.44 15.32
CA LEU A 69 -13.26 -14.19 14.00
C LEU A 69 -14.01 -12.88 14.08
N VAL A 70 -13.51 -11.89 13.35
CA VAL A 70 -14.04 -10.53 13.41
C VAL A 70 -15.51 -10.62 13.06
N SER A 71 -16.36 -10.34 14.05
CA SER A 71 -17.80 -10.45 13.87
C SER A 71 -18.24 -9.55 12.73
N ASN A 72 -19.28 -9.97 11.99
CA ASN A 72 -19.81 -9.17 10.89
C ASN A 72 -20.16 -7.76 11.34
N LYS A 73 -20.70 -7.61 12.57
CA LYS A 73 -20.96 -6.32 13.23
C LYS A 73 -19.73 -5.44 13.39
N TRP A 74 -18.55 -6.00 13.69
CA TRP A 74 -17.31 -5.22 13.78
C TRP A 74 -16.85 -4.76 12.39
N ARG A 75 -16.94 -5.62 11.37
CA ARG A 75 -16.63 -5.27 9.98
C ARG A 75 -17.53 -4.16 9.46
N GLU A 76 -18.83 -4.27 9.74
CA GLU A 76 -19.82 -3.27 9.39
C GLU A 76 -19.54 -1.93 10.07
N ARG A 77 -19.24 -1.92 11.38
CA ARG A 77 -18.84 -0.70 12.10
C ARG A 77 -17.60 -0.04 11.51
N GLN A 78 -16.58 -0.83 11.14
CA GLN A 78 -15.41 -0.28 10.46
C GLN A 78 -15.75 0.28 9.07
N SER A 79 -16.53 -0.45 8.28
CA SER A 79 -16.99 -0.01 6.97
C SER A 79 -17.75 1.33 7.08
N LEU A 80 -18.72 1.42 7.99
CA LEU A 80 -19.47 2.65 8.27
C LEU A 80 -18.55 3.81 8.67
N SER A 81 -17.52 3.56 9.49
CA SER A 81 -16.56 4.60 9.87
C SER A 81 -15.68 5.09 8.71
N HIS A 82 -15.49 4.26 7.68
CA HIS A 82 -14.73 4.60 6.48
C HIS A 82 -15.60 5.13 5.33
N MET A 83 -16.92 4.93 5.39
CA MET A 83 -17.85 5.49 4.42
C MET A 83 -17.77 7.02 4.43
N GLY A 84 -17.66 7.61 3.23
CA GLY A 84 -17.58 9.06 3.06
C GLY A 84 -16.21 9.69 3.30
N ASN A 85 -15.24 8.96 3.88
CA ASN A 85 -13.88 9.44 4.04
C ASN A 85 -13.15 9.46 2.69
N LYS A 86 -13.16 10.62 2.04
CA LYS A 86 -12.39 10.87 0.81
C LYS A 86 -10.99 11.33 1.20
N PRO A 87 -9.92 10.64 0.76
CA PRO A 87 -8.57 11.11 1.01
C PRO A 87 -8.34 12.47 0.35
N SER A 88 -7.52 13.32 0.98
CA SER A 88 -7.09 14.59 0.38
C SER A 88 -6.31 14.35 -0.91
N GLU A 89 -6.26 15.34 -1.80
CA GLU A 89 -5.60 15.19 -3.10
C GLU A 89 -4.11 14.86 -2.96
N GLN A 90 -3.42 15.50 -2.01
CA GLN A 90 -2.04 15.16 -1.66
C GLN A 90 -1.87 13.71 -1.22
N THR A 91 -2.86 13.17 -0.48
CA THR A 91 -2.83 11.77 -0.04
C THR A 91 -3.05 10.83 -1.23
N LYS A 92 -3.97 11.15 -2.14
CA LYS A 92 -4.17 10.39 -3.38
C LYS A 92 -2.92 10.35 -4.24
N GLU A 93 -2.22 11.49 -4.36
CA GLU A 93 -0.98 11.57 -5.12
C GLU A 93 0.12 10.70 -4.51
N LYS A 94 0.31 10.75 -3.19
CA LYS A 94 1.26 9.87 -2.47
C LYS A 94 0.90 8.39 -2.63
N MET A 95 -0.39 8.05 -2.55
CA MET A 95 -0.88 6.70 -2.80
C MET A 95 -0.62 6.25 -4.24
N SER A 96 -0.81 7.14 -5.22
CA SER A 96 -0.55 6.87 -6.63
C SER A 96 0.94 6.65 -6.89
N LYS A 97 1.82 7.55 -6.41
CA LYS A 97 3.28 7.43 -6.52
C LYS A 97 3.79 6.13 -5.89
N SER A 98 3.32 5.80 -4.69
CA SER A 98 3.70 4.55 -4.01
C SER A 98 3.16 3.31 -4.71
N ALA A 99 1.98 3.36 -5.35
CA ALA A 99 1.49 2.28 -6.18
C ALA A 99 2.37 2.03 -7.40
N ILE A 100 2.78 3.09 -8.12
CA ILE A 100 3.69 3.00 -9.28
C ILE A 100 5.01 2.34 -8.86
N ILE A 101 5.61 2.77 -7.76
CA ILE A 101 6.86 2.19 -7.23
C ILE A 101 6.69 0.70 -6.92
N ARG A 102 5.57 0.31 -6.29
CA ARG A 102 5.30 -1.11 -5.97
C ARG A 102 5.15 -1.96 -7.24
N ILE A 103 4.44 -1.45 -8.25
CA ILE A 103 4.24 -2.17 -9.51
C ILE A 103 5.59 -2.28 -10.25
N SER A 104 6.36 -1.20 -10.33
CA SER A 104 7.71 -1.18 -10.92
C SER A 104 8.65 -2.20 -10.27
N LYS A 105 8.65 -2.30 -8.93
CA LYS A 105 9.43 -3.33 -8.22
C LYS A 105 8.98 -4.75 -8.57
N ARG A 106 7.69 -4.97 -8.82
CA ARG A 106 7.14 -6.28 -9.20
C ARG A 106 7.48 -6.64 -10.65
N SER A 107 7.37 -5.70 -11.59
CA SER A 107 7.74 -5.92 -12.99
C SER A 107 9.26 -6.11 -13.16
N ASN A 108 10.08 -5.47 -12.33
CA ASN A 108 11.53 -5.61 -12.37
C ASN A 108 12.08 -7.01 -12.03
N GLY A 109 11.31 -7.87 -11.37
CA GLY A 109 11.86 -9.06 -10.71
C GLY A 109 11.97 -10.34 -11.54
N LYS A 110 11.08 -10.58 -12.53
CA LYS A 110 10.95 -11.94 -13.13
C LYS A 110 10.54 -12.05 -14.60
N PHE A 111 10.08 -10.97 -15.26
CA PHE A 111 9.53 -11.04 -16.63
C PHE A 111 10.04 -9.89 -17.51
N LYS A 112 11.36 -9.78 -17.66
CA LYS A 112 12.00 -8.75 -18.48
C LYS A 112 12.74 -9.37 -19.65
N ASN A 113 12.95 -8.58 -20.70
CA ASN A 113 13.71 -8.96 -21.90
C ASN A 113 13.10 -10.17 -22.59
N THR A 114 11.78 -10.17 -22.71
CA THR A 114 11.11 -11.14 -23.58
C THR A 114 11.66 -11.04 -25.01
N LYS A 115 11.54 -12.11 -25.80
CA LYS A 115 12.02 -12.11 -27.19
C LYS A 115 11.57 -10.87 -28.00
N PRO A 116 10.30 -10.42 -27.95
CA PRO A 116 9.90 -9.21 -28.65
C PRO A 116 10.51 -7.93 -28.07
N GLU A 117 10.69 -7.81 -26.74
CA GLU A 117 11.40 -6.67 -26.15
C GLU A 117 12.84 -6.56 -26.65
N ARG A 118 13.58 -7.68 -26.67
CA ARG A 118 14.97 -7.71 -27.16
C ARG A 118 15.07 -7.34 -28.63
N LEU A 119 14.10 -7.76 -29.45
CA LEU A 119 14.03 -7.38 -30.86
C LEU A 119 13.89 -5.86 -31.00
N VAL A 120 12.93 -5.24 -30.32
CA VAL A 120 12.72 -3.79 -30.40
C VAL A 120 13.93 -3.03 -29.87
N GLN A 121 14.51 -3.48 -28.76
CA GLN A 121 15.76 -2.92 -28.22
C GLN A 121 16.89 -2.98 -29.25
N SER A 122 17.06 -4.10 -29.95
CA SER A 122 18.10 -4.22 -30.99
C SER A 122 17.88 -3.26 -32.15
N VAL A 123 16.63 -3.09 -32.60
CA VAL A 123 16.28 -2.12 -33.65
C VAL A 123 16.59 -0.70 -33.20
N LEU A 124 16.25 -0.32 -31.97
CA LEU A 124 16.55 1.00 -31.44
C LEU A 124 18.06 1.25 -31.33
N SER A 125 18.82 0.24 -30.90
CA SER A 125 20.28 0.32 -30.80
C SER A 125 20.96 0.46 -32.18
N VAL A 126 20.49 -0.27 -33.20
CA VAL A 126 21.00 -0.15 -34.58
C VAL A 126 20.72 1.24 -35.15
N ASN A 127 19.59 1.85 -34.79
CA ASN A 127 19.23 3.20 -35.22
C ASN A 127 19.85 4.31 -34.34
N HIS A 128 20.72 3.98 -33.39
CA HIS A 128 21.33 4.95 -32.46
C HIS A 128 20.33 5.82 -31.68
N ILE A 129 19.15 5.25 -31.36
CA ILE A 129 18.12 5.94 -30.57
C ILE A 129 18.34 5.64 -29.09
N GLU A 130 18.50 6.68 -28.26
CA GLU A 130 18.58 6.54 -26.81
C GLU A 130 17.21 6.17 -26.21
N TYR A 131 17.18 5.14 -25.37
CA TYR A 131 15.95 4.70 -24.70
C TYR A 131 16.19 4.28 -23.25
N GLU A 132 15.15 4.42 -22.43
CA GLU A 132 15.09 3.93 -21.05
C GLU A 132 14.12 2.75 -20.99
N THR A 133 14.49 1.66 -20.34
CA THR A 133 13.58 0.51 -20.15
C THR A 133 12.86 0.59 -18.80
N HIS A 134 11.59 0.19 -18.77
CA HIS A 134 10.81 0.07 -17.52
C HIS A 134 10.82 1.32 -16.64
N LYS A 135 10.75 2.52 -17.25
CA LYS A 135 10.74 3.78 -16.51
C LYS A 135 9.52 3.82 -15.57
N SER A 136 9.73 4.28 -14.34
CA SER A 136 8.69 4.33 -13.29
C SER A 136 7.71 5.50 -13.49
N ILE A 137 7.11 5.58 -14.66
CA ILE A 137 6.02 6.51 -15.00
C ILE A 137 4.66 5.80 -14.98
N TYR A 138 3.57 6.55 -15.13
CA TYR A 138 2.24 5.96 -15.16
C TYR A 138 2.13 4.92 -16.28
N GLY A 139 1.57 3.75 -15.97
CA GLY A 139 1.43 2.66 -16.93
C GLY A 139 2.69 1.85 -17.22
N ILE A 140 3.87 2.25 -16.70
CA ILE A 140 5.19 1.59 -16.80
C ILE A 140 5.44 1.02 -18.20
N PRO A 141 5.88 1.85 -19.16
CA PRO A 141 6.20 1.37 -20.50
C PRO A 141 7.40 0.43 -20.49
N ASP A 142 7.40 -0.51 -21.43
CA ASP A 142 8.52 -1.41 -21.65
C ASP A 142 9.74 -0.62 -22.12
N ILE A 143 9.52 0.31 -23.06
CA ILE A 143 10.53 1.23 -23.60
C ILE A 143 9.99 2.66 -23.59
N PHE A 144 10.82 3.57 -23.09
CA PHE A 144 10.57 5.02 -23.04
C PHE A 144 11.66 5.76 -23.81
N ILE A 145 11.26 6.60 -24.76
CA ILE A 145 12.15 7.45 -25.54
C ILE A 145 11.83 8.90 -25.19
N LYS A 146 12.85 9.67 -24.84
CA LYS A 146 12.69 11.10 -24.53
C LYS A 146 12.29 11.87 -25.80
N PRO A 147 11.47 12.94 -25.70
CA PRO A 147 10.93 13.50 -24.46
C PRO A 147 9.66 12.80 -23.95
N ASN A 148 8.84 12.20 -24.82
CA ASN A 148 7.47 11.81 -24.49
C ASN A 148 6.93 10.58 -25.26
N ILE A 149 7.80 9.74 -25.83
CA ILE A 149 7.39 8.55 -26.60
C ILE A 149 7.43 7.32 -25.70
N CYS A 150 6.31 6.58 -25.64
CA CYS A 150 6.20 5.32 -24.91
C CYS A 150 5.86 4.18 -25.86
N ILE A 151 6.58 3.07 -25.74
CA ILE A 151 6.33 1.84 -26.51
C ILE A 151 5.92 0.75 -25.53
N PHE A 152 4.74 0.18 -25.77
CA PHE A 152 4.21 -0.98 -25.05
C PHE A 152 4.31 -2.22 -25.95
N ILE A 153 4.94 -3.27 -25.44
CA ILE A 153 5.21 -4.51 -26.16
C ILE A 153 4.27 -5.58 -25.64
N ASP A 154 3.19 -5.76 -26.38
CA ASP A 154 2.06 -6.58 -25.98
C ASP A 154 2.10 -7.96 -26.66
N GLY A 155 1.83 -9.03 -25.89
CA GLY A 155 1.78 -10.40 -26.42
C GLY A 155 0.39 -10.76 -26.98
N CYS A 156 0.32 -11.44 -28.12
CA CYS A 156 -1.00 -11.80 -28.70
C CYS A 156 -1.90 -12.58 -27.72
N TYR A 157 -1.31 -13.48 -26.93
CA TYR A 157 -2.01 -14.34 -25.97
C TYR A 157 -2.71 -13.58 -24.83
N PHE A 158 -2.07 -12.55 -24.25
CA PHE A 158 -2.64 -11.81 -23.12
C PHE A 158 -3.52 -10.62 -23.55
N HIS A 159 -3.29 -10.10 -24.76
CA HIS A 159 -3.86 -8.83 -25.20
C HIS A 159 -4.99 -8.99 -26.21
N GLY A 160 -5.14 -10.16 -26.82
CA GLY A 160 -6.14 -10.35 -27.86
C GLY A 160 -5.73 -9.58 -29.12
N CYS A 161 -5.01 -10.25 -30.02
CA CYS A 161 -4.70 -9.70 -31.34
C CYS A 161 -5.91 -9.91 -32.27
N LYS A 162 -6.31 -8.91 -33.08
CA LYS A 162 -7.44 -9.03 -34.04
C LYS A 162 -7.29 -10.20 -35.02
N LYS A 163 -6.05 -10.61 -35.30
CA LYS A 163 -5.72 -11.74 -36.20
C LYS A 163 -5.79 -13.11 -35.49
N CYS A 164 -5.58 -13.13 -34.18
CA CYS A 164 -5.33 -14.34 -33.40
C CYS A 164 -6.54 -14.73 -32.53
N HIS A 165 -7.40 -13.76 -32.22
CA HIS A 165 -8.52 -13.93 -31.31
C HIS A 165 -9.83 -13.45 -31.94
N SER A 166 -10.93 -14.11 -31.61
CA SER A 166 -12.28 -13.74 -32.06
C SER A 166 -12.71 -12.40 -31.46
N LYS A 167 -13.65 -11.71 -32.13
CA LYS A 167 -14.19 -10.41 -31.69
C LYS A 167 -14.70 -10.43 -30.23
N GLN A 168 -15.22 -11.57 -29.77
CA GLN A 168 -15.71 -11.77 -28.41
C GLN A 168 -14.58 -11.68 -27.36
N VAL A 169 -13.41 -12.22 -27.67
CA VAL A 169 -12.24 -12.16 -26.78
C VAL A 169 -11.66 -10.74 -26.75
N LEU A 170 -11.68 -10.03 -27.88
CA LEU A 170 -11.23 -8.64 -27.99
C LEU A 170 -12.11 -7.67 -27.19
N SER A 171 -13.41 -7.94 -27.10
CA SER A 171 -14.33 -7.20 -26.21
C SER A 171 -14.16 -7.55 -24.73
N GLY A 172 -13.24 -8.47 -24.39
CA GLY A 172 -12.97 -8.88 -23.03
C GLY A 172 -12.48 -7.75 -22.11
N ILE A 173 -12.58 -7.99 -20.80
CA ILE A 173 -12.23 -7.02 -19.76
C ILE A 173 -10.72 -6.68 -19.78
N ILE A 174 -9.87 -7.65 -20.13
CA ILE A 174 -8.41 -7.47 -20.10
C ILE A 174 -7.92 -6.58 -21.25
N PRO A 175 -8.22 -6.87 -22.53
CA PRO A 175 -7.82 -5.99 -23.65
C PRO A 175 -8.34 -4.55 -23.49
N THR A 176 -9.61 -4.40 -23.08
CA THR A 176 -10.25 -3.08 -22.92
C THR A 176 -9.61 -2.25 -21.80
N LYS A 177 -9.20 -2.88 -20.69
CA LYS A 177 -8.46 -2.19 -19.61
C LYS A 177 -7.10 -1.67 -20.09
N GLN A 178 -6.42 -2.42 -20.94
CA GLN A 178 -5.09 -2.06 -21.44
C GLN A 178 -5.16 -0.90 -22.43
N ILE A 179 -6.10 -0.94 -23.38
CA ILE A 179 -6.36 0.18 -24.30
C ILE A 179 -6.69 1.46 -23.51
N LYS A 180 -7.53 1.36 -22.47
CA LYS A 180 -7.82 2.50 -21.58
C LYS A 180 -6.57 3.01 -20.87
N ARG A 181 -5.69 2.12 -20.42
CA ARG A 181 -4.39 2.48 -19.81
C ARG A 181 -3.55 3.27 -20.81
N ASP A 182 -3.39 2.79 -22.04
CA ASP A 182 -2.58 3.45 -23.08
C ASP A 182 -3.12 4.84 -23.44
N ILE A 183 -4.45 4.97 -23.59
CA ILE A 183 -5.10 6.27 -23.80
C ILE A 183 -4.82 7.23 -22.65
N LEU A 184 -4.85 6.75 -21.39
CA LEU A 184 -4.56 7.56 -20.21
C LEU A 184 -3.08 7.95 -20.12
N VAL A 185 -2.16 7.07 -20.51
CA VAL A 185 -0.73 7.36 -20.59
C VAL A 185 -0.49 8.48 -21.60
N ASN A 186 -1.05 8.37 -22.80
CA ASN A 186 -0.93 9.39 -23.84
C ASN A 186 -1.49 10.75 -23.41
N LYS A 187 -2.57 10.78 -22.62
CA LYS A 187 -3.12 12.03 -22.07
C LYS A 187 -2.22 12.70 -21.02
N ARG A 188 -1.37 11.94 -20.33
CA ARG A 188 -0.52 12.44 -19.23
C ARG A 188 0.89 12.82 -19.65
N ILE A 189 1.33 12.31 -20.79
CA ILE A 189 2.69 12.47 -21.31
C ILE A 189 2.76 13.60 -22.37
N LYS A 190 1.62 14.11 -22.83
CA LYS A 190 1.51 15.42 -23.49
C LYS A 190 1.97 16.54 -22.56
#